data_AF-A0A970YHD7-F1
#
_entry.id   AF-A0A970YHD7-F1
#
_cell.length_a   1.000
_cell.length_b   1.000
_cell.length_c   1.000
_cell.angle_alpha   90.00
_cell.angle_beta   90.00
_cell.angle_gamma   90.00
#
_symmetry.space_group_name_H-M   'P 1'
#
loop_
_entity.id
_entity.type
_entity.pdbx_description
1 polymer ?
#
loop_
_entity_poly.entity_id
_entity_poly.type
_entity_poly.pdbx_seq_one_letter_code
_entity_poly.pdbx_strand_id
1 'polypeptide(L)'
;MIKEEDFIAFLKSKGKSENVIDLMLSGVASFERFLLDSNEKSIEEAEKEDIEGFAKSNYNDKARLKQQLRSIAQYFCFLSEPSLAKYASELREKEIAAKRKGMRLDRFSGYDRTIVEKLAKEGIFYTYQMIAAARSPELRESLAARTGIEMERILEYLRLSDLSRLGGMKGVRARLYYDAGVDTLDKLSNWNPEELRTMLVDFVRKTGFKGIPPLPKEVSSTIEAAKKLERLVDF
;
A
#
# COMPACT_ATOMS: atom_id res chain seq x y z
N MET A 1 -19.62 -9.39 27.04
CA MET A 1 -19.79 -9.97 25.70
C MET A 1 -20.36 -8.91 24.79
N ILE A 2 -19.51 -8.36 23.95
CA ILE A 2 -19.99 -7.57 22.84
C ILE A 2 -20.68 -8.53 21.88
N LYS A 3 -21.93 -8.21 21.48
CA LYS A 3 -22.74 -9.15 20.73
C LYS A 3 -22.35 -9.09 19.26
N GLU A 4 -22.30 -10.25 18.60
CA GLU A 4 -22.09 -10.37 17.16
C GLU A 4 -22.95 -9.37 16.35
N GLU A 5 -24.18 -9.14 16.82
CA GLU A 5 -25.14 -8.15 16.31
C GLU A 5 -24.58 -6.72 16.26
N ASP A 6 -23.85 -6.30 17.30
CA ASP A 6 -23.25 -4.96 17.39
C ASP A 6 -22.12 -4.80 16.37
N PHE A 7 -21.32 -5.86 16.18
CA PHE A 7 -20.26 -5.85 15.16
C PHE A 7 -20.84 -5.85 13.74
N ILE A 8 -21.93 -6.60 13.50
CA ILE A 8 -22.67 -6.56 12.23
C ILE A 8 -23.18 -5.15 11.95
N ALA A 9 -23.80 -4.49 12.94
CA ALA A 9 -24.28 -3.12 12.81
C ALA A 9 -23.14 -2.15 12.48
N PHE A 10 -21.98 -2.30 13.12
CA PHE A 10 -20.77 -1.53 12.82
C PHE A 10 -20.25 -1.76 11.38
N LEU A 11 -20.28 -2.99 10.88
CA LEU A 11 -19.85 -3.27 9.51
C LEU A 11 -20.83 -2.71 8.48
N LYS A 12 -22.14 -2.78 8.76
CA LYS A 12 -23.19 -2.17 7.93
C LYS A 12 -23.03 -0.64 7.85
N SER A 13 -22.74 0.02 8.98
CA SER A 13 -22.49 1.47 8.99
C SER A 13 -21.24 1.87 8.18
N LYS A 14 -20.29 0.94 7.99
CA LYS A 14 -19.13 1.08 7.09
C LYS A 14 -19.38 0.64 5.64
N GLY A 15 -20.65 0.46 5.25
CA GLY A 15 -21.07 0.15 3.88
C GLY A 15 -20.61 -1.22 3.38
N LYS A 16 -20.46 -2.22 4.26
CA LYS A 16 -20.09 -3.59 3.87
C LYS A 16 -21.33 -4.35 3.39
N SER A 17 -21.20 -5.12 2.31
CA SER A 17 -22.26 -6.03 1.85
C SER A 17 -22.37 -7.26 2.74
N GLU A 18 -23.51 -7.95 2.72
CA GLU A 18 -23.77 -9.16 3.52
C GLU A 18 -22.68 -10.22 3.33
N ASN A 19 -22.35 -10.57 2.08
CA ASN A 19 -21.26 -11.52 1.79
C ASN A 19 -19.92 -11.11 2.44
N VAL A 20 -19.62 -9.81 2.52
CA VAL A 20 -18.38 -9.32 3.14
C VAL A 20 -18.47 -9.40 4.66
N ILE A 21 -19.66 -9.17 5.23
CA ILE A 21 -19.93 -9.31 6.66
C ILE A 21 -19.75 -10.77 7.08
N ASP A 22 -20.33 -11.73 6.36
CA ASP A 22 -20.22 -13.16 6.68
C ASP A 22 -18.76 -13.63 6.67
N LEU A 23 -17.98 -13.20 5.68
CA LEU A 23 -16.54 -13.46 5.62
C LEU A 23 -15.79 -12.80 6.79
N MET A 24 -16.23 -11.62 7.24
CA MET A 24 -15.65 -10.96 8.40
C MET A 24 -15.94 -11.72 9.69
N LEU A 25 -17.20 -12.12 9.91
CA LEU A 25 -17.61 -12.91 11.07
C LEU A 25 -16.86 -14.25 11.14
N SER A 26 -16.80 -14.98 10.02
CA SER A 26 -16.06 -16.24 9.94
C SER A 26 -14.56 -16.06 10.26
N GLY A 27 -13.98 -14.93 9.83
CA GLY A 27 -12.60 -14.59 10.12
C GLY A 27 -12.35 -14.28 11.60
N VAL A 28 -13.28 -13.57 12.26
CA VAL A 28 -13.21 -13.29 13.70
C VAL A 28 -13.39 -14.57 14.51
N ALA A 29 -14.40 -15.38 14.21
CA ALA A 29 -14.64 -16.66 14.88
C ALA A 29 -13.47 -17.63 14.76
N SER A 30 -12.75 -17.61 13.62
CA SER A 30 -11.52 -18.41 13.46
C SER A 30 -10.42 -17.97 14.42
N PHE A 31 -10.30 -16.67 14.69
CA PHE A 31 -9.30 -16.12 15.60
C PHE A 31 -9.70 -16.35 17.06
N GLU A 32 -10.97 -16.17 17.41
CA GLU A 32 -11.50 -16.51 18.75
C GLU A 32 -11.25 -17.97 19.12
N ARG A 33 -11.54 -18.90 18.19
CA ARG A 33 -11.25 -20.32 18.41
C ARG A 33 -9.76 -20.55 18.64
N PHE A 34 -8.89 -19.91 17.85
CA PHE A 34 -7.44 -20.01 18.05
C PHE A 34 -7.01 -19.53 19.44
N LEU A 35 -7.52 -18.39 19.91
CA LEU A 35 -7.19 -17.84 21.23
C LEU A 35 -7.60 -18.78 22.37
N LEU A 36 -8.81 -19.35 22.26
CA LEU A 36 -9.31 -20.34 23.22
C LEU A 36 -8.43 -21.59 23.22
N ASP A 37 -8.12 -22.13 22.04
CA ASP A 37 -7.34 -23.36 21.90
C ASP A 37 -5.87 -23.18 22.31
N SER A 38 -5.28 -21.99 22.10
CA SER A 38 -3.85 -21.77 22.35
C SER A 38 -3.54 -21.26 23.75
N ASN A 39 -4.35 -20.35 24.28
CA ASN A 39 -4.03 -19.57 25.48
C ASN A 39 -5.22 -19.41 26.44
N GLU A 40 -6.36 -20.09 26.20
CA GLU A 40 -7.62 -19.95 26.97
C GLU A 40 -8.10 -18.49 27.09
N LYS A 41 -7.75 -17.64 26.13
CA LYS A 41 -8.08 -16.19 26.12
C LYS A 41 -9.37 -15.92 25.37
N SER A 42 -10.11 -14.90 25.83
CA SER A 42 -11.11 -14.21 25.02
C SER A 42 -10.45 -13.26 24.01
N ILE A 43 -11.20 -12.82 23.00
CA ILE A 43 -10.69 -11.88 21.99
C ILE A 43 -10.41 -10.48 22.56
N GLU A 44 -11.10 -10.10 23.63
CA GLU A 44 -10.86 -8.87 24.37
C GLU A 44 -9.54 -8.89 25.16
N GLU A 45 -9.00 -10.07 25.45
CA GLU A 45 -7.71 -10.26 26.16
C GLU A 45 -6.53 -10.48 25.20
N ALA A 46 -6.78 -10.39 23.89
CA ALA A 46 -5.78 -10.66 22.87
C ALA A 46 -4.67 -9.61 22.85
N GLU A 47 -3.45 -10.08 22.67
CA GLU A 47 -2.24 -9.26 22.54
C GLU A 47 -1.67 -9.37 21.11
N LYS A 48 -0.59 -8.62 20.82
CA LYS A 48 0.00 -8.64 19.48
C LYS A 48 0.56 -10.02 19.13
N GLU A 49 1.14 -10.67 20.12
CA GLU A 49 1.75 -11.99 20.08
C GLU A 49 0.72 -13.06 19.66
N ASP A 50 -0.54 -12.89 20.07
CA ASP A 50 -1.64 -13.78 19.68
C ASP A 50 -1.97 -13.63 18.19
N ILE A 51 -1.99 -12.39 17.68
CA ILE A 51 -2.20 -12.12 16.24
C ILE A 51 -1.04 -12.70 15.41
N GLU A 52 0.20 -12.61 15.91
CA GLU A 52 1.35 -13.27 15.28
C GLU A 52 1.24 -14.79 15.28
N GLY A 53 0.87 -15.38 16.43
CA GLY A 53 0.68 -16.81 16.59
C GLY A 53 -0.35 -17.34 15.61
N PHE A 54 -1.48 -16.63 15.47
CA PHE A 54 -2.53 -16.94 14.51
C PHE A 54 -2.04 -16.88 13.07
N ALA A 55 -1.27 -15.84 12.72
CA ALA A 55 -0.72 -15.70 11.38
C ALA A 55 0.27 -16.82 11.03
N LYS A 56 1.10 -17.24 12.00
CA LYS A 56 2.05 -18.35 11.85
C LYS A 56 1.33 -19.69 11.69
N SER A 57 0.28 -19.96 12.47
CA SER A 57 -0.47 -21.23 12.39
C SER A 57 -1.28 -21.39 11.10
N ASN A 58 -1.68 -20.27 10.47
CA ASN A 58 -2.47 -20.27 9.22
C ASN A 58 -1.63 -19.97 7.96
N TYR A 59 -0.30 -20.05 8.03
CA TYR A 59 0.59 -19.65 6.94
C TYR A 59 0.40 -20.41 5.62
N ASN A 60 -0.08 -21.65 5.69
CA ASN A 60 -0.24 -22.53 4.53
C ASN A 60 -1.33 -22.05 3.54
N ASP A 61 -2.32 -21.28 4.01
CA ASP A 61 -3.34 -20.65 3.15
C ASP A 61 -3.29 -19.12 3.27
N LYS A 62 -2.33 -18.53 2.54
CA LYS A 62 -2.14 -17.07 2.48
C LYS A 62 -3.38 -16.32 1.97
N ALA A 63 -4.23 -16.93 1.14
CA ALA A 63 -5.41 -16.24 0.61
C ALA A 63 -6.45 -16.06 1.73
N ARG A 64 -6.70 -17.13 2.48
CA ARG A 64 -7.56 -17.13 3.67
C ARG A 64 -6.98 -16.26 4.78
N LEU A 65 -5.69 -16.38 5.08
CA LEU A 65 -5.02 -15.56 6.11
C LEU A 65 -5.20 -14.06 5.87
N LYS A 66 -5.05 -13.59 4.62
CA LYS A 66 -5.29 -12.18 4.27
C LYS A 66 -6.72 -11.72 4.52
N GLN A 67 -7.70 -12.60 4.36
CA GLN A 67 -9.08 -12.28 4.69
C GLN A 67 -9.28 -12.25 6.20
N GLN A 68 -8.78 -13.25 6.93
CA GLN A 68 -8.89 -13.33 8.39
C GLN A 68 -8.20 -12.14 9.08
N LEU A 69 -6.99 -11.76 8.68
CA LEU A 69 -6.31 -10.57 9.22
C LEU A 69 -7.08 -9.27 8.94
N ARG A 70 -7.83 -9.20 7.84
CA ARG A 70 -8.74 -8.06 7.56
C ARG A 70 -9.88 -8.03 8.57
N SER A 71 -10.46 -9.19 8.85
CA SER A 71 -11.55 -9.36 9.81
C SER A 71 -11.11 -8.97 11.21
N ILE A 72 -9.96 -9.50 11.67
CA ILE A 72 -9.34 -9.18 12.95
C ILE A 72 -9.07 -7.67 13.07
N ALA A 73 -8.52 -7.05 12.03
CA ALA A 73 -8.29 -5.60 12.03
C ALA A 73 -9.58 -4.78 12.14
N GLN A 74 -10.67 -5.20 11.48
CA GLN A 74 -11.96 -4.52 11.60
C GLN A 74 -12.59 -4.74 12.98
N TYR A 75 -12.43 -5.92 13.56
CA TYR A 75 -12.95 -6.23 14.88
C TYR A 75 -12.26 -5.41 15.98
N PHE A 76 -10.93 -5.34 16.00
CA PHE A 76 -10.23 -4.46 16.93
C PHE A 76 -10.53 -2.97 16.70
N CYS A 77 -10.83 -2.56 15.45
CA CYS A 77 -11.32 -1.21 15.19
C CYS A 77 -12.70 -0.97 15.82
N PHE A 78 -13.54 -2.00 15.91
CA PHE A 78 -14.84 -1.96 16.57
C PHE A 78 -14.72 -1.96 18.10
N LEU A 79 -13.79 -2.75 18.64
CA LEU A 79 -13.43 -2.74 20.07
C LEU A 79 -12.74 -1.46 20.54
N SER A 80 -12.49 -0.50 19.64
CA SER A 80 -11.70 0.69 19.92
C SER A 80 -10.27 0.39 20.38
N GLU A 81 -9.67 -0.67 19.85
CA GLU A 81 -8.28 -1.10 20.05
C GLU A 81 -7.40 -0.77 18.82
N PRO A 82 -7.01 0.51 18.63
CA PRO A 82 -6.35 0.96 17.40
C PRO A 82 -4.95 0.36 17.21
N SER A 83 -4.28 -0.03 18.29
CA SER A 83 -2.93 -0.63 18.26
C SER A 83 -2.98 -2.03 17.62
N LEU A 84 -3.90 -2.88 18.05
CA LEU A 84 -4.13 -4.23 17.54
C LEU A 84 -4.74 -4.20 16.13
N ALA A 85 -5.68 -3.28 15.88
CA ALA A 85 -6.25 -3.08 14.54
C ALA A 85 -5.19 -2.72 13.51
N LYS A 86 -4.26 -1.82 13.89
CA LYS A 86 -3.11 -1.45 13.06
C LYS A 86 -2.18 -2.64 12.86
N TYR A 87 -1.86 -3.37 13.91
CA TYR A 87 -0.95 -4.51 13.85
C TYR A 87 -1.45 -5.62 12.91
N ALA A 88 -2.72 -6.03 13.03
CA ALA A 88 -3.34 -6.98 12.12
C ALA A 88 -3.36 -6.48 10.65
N SER A 89 -3.57 -5.19 10.45
CA SER A 89 -3.49 -4.57 9.12
C SER A 89 -2.08 -4.63 8.53
N GLU A 90 -1.05 -4.37 9.34
CA GLU A 90 0.36 -4.43 8.92
C GLU A 90 0.78 -5.87 8.56
N LEU A 91 0.39 -6.86 9.35
CA LEU A 91 0.62 -8.27 9.03
C LEU A 91 -0.06 -8.68 7.71
N ARG A 92 -1.28 -8.21 7.49
CA ARG A 92 -2.01 -8.45 6.23
C ARG A 92 -1.28 -7.83 5.04
N GLU A 93 -0.79 -6.61 5.18
CA GLU A 93 -0.03 -5.94 4.12
C GLU A 93 1.29 -6.65 3.84
N LYS A 94 2.00 -7.20 4.83
CA LYS A 94 3.19 -8.04 4.61
C LYS A 94 2.88 -9.25 3.72
N GLU A 95 1.77 -9.95 3.99
CA GLU A 95 1.34 -11.09 3.16
C GLU A 95 0.89 -10.69 1.74
N ILE A 96 0.31 -9.49 1.59
CA ILE A 96 -0.04 -8.94 0.27
C ILE A 96 1.22 -8.55 -0.50
N ALA A 97 2.15 -7.84 0.14
CA ALA A 97 3.37 -7.32 -0.45
C ALA A 97 4.26 -8.44 -1.00
N ALA A 98 4.39 -9.55 -0.28
CA ALA A 98 5.23 -10.70 -0.69
C ALA A 98 4.84 -11.33 -2.04
N LYS A 99 3.59 -11.17 -2.50
CA LYS A 99 3.09 -11.73 -3.77
C LYS A 99 2.68 -10.68 -4.80
N ARG A 100 2.68 -9.40 -4.43
CA ARG A 100 2.26 -8.34 -5.34
C ARG A 100 3.39 -8.10 -6.33
N LYS A 101 3.22 -8.57 -7.57
CA LYS A 101 3.98 -8.00 -8.70
C LYS A 101 3.79 -6.48 -8.63
N GLY A 102 4.88 -5.72 -8.78
CA GLY A 102 4.81 -4.26 -8.84
C GLY A 102 3.74 -3.79 -9.83
N MET A 103 3.31 -2.55 -9.76
CA MET A 103 2.33 -2.04 -10.71
C MET A 103 2.89 -2.12 -12.14
N ARG A 104 2.03 -2.31 -13.15
CA ARG A 104 2.47 -2.20 -14.55
C ARG A 104 2.75 -0.75 -14.91
N LEU A 105 3.75 -0.52 -15.77
CA LEU A 105 4.11 0.83 -16.22
C LEU A 105 2.98 1.52 -17.01
N ASP A 106 2.16 0.76 -17.72
CA ASP A 106 0.96 1.24 -18.44
C ASP A 106 -0.20 1.67 -17.53
N ARG A 107 -0.05 1.60 -16.20
CA ARG A 107 -1.07 2.05 -15.23
C ARG A 107 -0.77 3.41 -14.63
N PHE A 108 0.37 4.03 -14.92
CA PHE A 108 0.61 5.42 -14.54
C PHE A 108 -0.30 6.36 -15.33
N SER A 109 -0.85 7.38 -14.66
CA SER A 109 -1.65 8.38 -15.37
C SER A 109 -0.74 9.16 -16.32
N GLY A 110 -1.21 9.40 -17.55
CA GLY A 110 -0.44 10.12 -18.58
C GLY A 110 0.83 9.38 -19.03
N TYR A 111 0.87 8.04 -18.93
CA TYR A 111 2.01 7.27 -19.45
C TYR A 111 2.19 7.49 -20.96
N ASP A 112 3.45 7.48 -21.38
CA ASP A 112 3.83 7.49 -22.79
C ASP A 112 3.88 6.05 -23.33
N ARG A 113 2.97 5.77 -24.27
CA ARG A 113 2.84 4.45 -24.88
C ARG A 113 4.12 3.98 -25.57
N THR A 114 4.80 4.86 -26.29
CA THR A 114 6.03 4.54 -27.02
C THR A 114 7.14 4.13 -26.06
N ILE A 115 7.27 4.84 -24.95
CA ILE A 115 8.26 4.53 -23.92
C ILE A 115 7.95 3.18 -23.26
N VAL A 116 6.70 2.94 -22.87
CA VAL A 116 6.29 1.66 -22.26
C VAL A 116 6.50 0.49 -23.23
N GLU A 117 6.23 0.66 -24.52
CA GLU A 117 6.46 -0.37 -25.53
C GLU A 117 7.96 -0.66 -25.73
N LYS A 118 8.83 0.36 -25.71
CA LYS A 118 10.28 0.17 -25.73
C LYS A 118 10.78 -0.59 -24.50
N LEU A 119 10.33 -0.21 -23.31
CA LEU A 119 10.67 -0.91 -22.06
C LEU A 119 10.15 -2.36 -22.05
N ALA A 120 8.95 -2.60 -22.58
CA ALA A 120 8.37 -3.93 -22.69
C ALA A 120 9.18 -4.86 -23.61
N LYS A 121 9.79 -4.35 -24.68
CA LYS A 121 10.71 -5.12 -25.54
C LYS A 121 11.95 -5.61 -24.79
N GLU A 122 12.40 -4.86 -23.78
CA GLU A 122 13.46 -5.24 -22.85
C GLU A 122 12.97 -6.11 -21.67
N GLY A 123 11.70 -6.55 -21.69
CA GLY A 123 11.11 -7.35 -20.61
C GLY A 123 10.72 -6.56 -19.36
N ILE A 124 10.70 -5.22 -19.43
CA ILE A 124 10.38 -4.32 -18.32
C ILE A 124 8.91 -3.91 -18.41
N PHE A 125 8.05 -4.63 -17.69
CA PHE A 125 6.60 -4.39 -17.65
C PHE A 125 6.13 -3.75 -16.34
N TYR A 126 6.86 -4.02 -15.26
CA TYR A 126 6.45 -3.72 -13.89
C TYR A 126 7.44 -2.78 -13.19
N THR A 127 6.95 -2.03 -12.20
CA THR A 127 7.74 -1.02 -11.47
C THR A 127 8.98 -1.59 -10.79
N TYR A 128 8.93 -2.81 -10.24
CA TYR A 128 10.11 -3.45 -9.65
C TYR A 128 11.19 -3.78 -10.68
N GLN A 129 10.80 -4.11 -11.92
CA GLN A 129 11.73 -4.35 -13.02
C GLN A 129 12.36 -3.04 -13.49
N MET A 130 11.56 -1.97 -13.54
CA MET A 130 12.07 -0.63 -13.87
C MET A 130 13.13 -0.18 -12.86
N ILE A 131 12.86 -0.35 -11.55
CA ILE A 131 13.84 -0.06 -10.50
C ILE A 131 15.10 -0.91 -10.68
N ALA A 132 14.96 -2.23 -10.86
CA ALA A 132 16.11 -3.11 -11.06
C ALA A 132 16.96 -2.70 -12.28
N ALA A 133 16.31 -2.23 -13.35
CA ALA A 133 16.96 -1.83 -14.59
C ALA A 133 17.59 -0.44 -14.57
N ALA A 134 17.27 0.41 -13.59
CA ALA A 134 17.62 1.84 -13.62
C ALA A 134 18.01 2.45 -12.25
N ARG A 135 18.21 1.63 -11.20
CA ARG A 135 18.46 2.13 -9.84
C ARG A 135 19.77 2.91 -9.64
N SER A 136 20.77 2.76 -10.51
CA SER A 136 22.05 3.47 -10.44
C SER A 136 22.30 4.27 -11.73
N PRO A 137 23.17 5.29 -11.70
CA PRO A 137 23.52 6.06 -12.90
C PRO A 137 23.94 5.19 -14.08
N GLU A 138 24.80 4.20 -13.86
CA GLU A 138 25.34 3.32 -14.90
C GLU A 138 24.25 2.44 -15.52
N LEU A 139 23.31 1.95 -14.70
CA LEU A 139 22.17 1.18 -15.16
C LEU A 139 21.23 2.02 -16.01
N ARG A 140 21.04 3.31 -15.65
CA ARG A 140 20.24 4.25 -16.44
C ARG A 140 20.88 4.53 -17.79
N GLU A 141 22.19 4.78 -17.82
CA GLU A 141 22.93 4.98 -19.07
C GLU A 141 22.86 3.76 -19.98
N SER A 142 23.06 2.57 -19.42
CA SER A 142 22.92 1.30 -20.16
C SER A 142 21.50 1.11 -20.70
N LEU A 143 20.47 1.42 -19.90
CA LEU A 143 19.07 1.34 -20.32
C LEU A 143 18.77 2.34 -21.43
N ALA A 144 19.26 3.58 -21.32
CA ALA A 144 19.09 4.62 -22.34
C ALA A 144 19.72 4.17 -23.66
N ALA A 145 20.97 3.70 -23.62
CA ALA A 145 21.71 3.26 -24.80
C ALA A 145 21.00 2.10 -25.54
N ARG A 146 20.51 1.08 -24.82
CA ARG A 146 19.87 -0.09 -25.45
C ARG A 146 18.45 0.17 -25.94
N THR A 147 17.71 1.09 -25.31
CA THR A 147 16.31 1.39 -25.68
C THR A 147 16.15 2.60 -26.59
N GLY A 148 17.16 3.48 -26.66
CA GLY A 148 17.04 4.80 -27.26
C GLY A 148 15.95 5.63 -26.59
N ILE A 149 15.81 5.53 -25.27
CA ILE A 149 14.92 6.36 -24.46
C ILE A 149 15.75 7.48 -23.84
N GLU A 150 15.26 8.71 -23.92
CA GLU A 150 15.88 9.87 -23.28
C GLU A 150 16.00 9.68 -21.76
N MET A 151 17.11 10.15 -21.19
CA MET A 151 17.44 9.97 -19.78
C MET A 151 16.34 10.52 -18.86
N GLU A 152 15.74 11.65 -19.23
CA GLU A 152 14.65 12.28 -18.49
C GLU A 152 13.43 11.36 -18.38
N ARG A 153 13.11 10.61 -19.44
CA ARG A 153 12.00 9.66 -19.42
C ARG A 153 12.32 8.42 -18.60
N ILE A 154 13.57 7.94 -18.63
CA ILE A 154 14.00 6.86 -17.73
C ILE A 154 13.86 7.29 -16.27
N LEU A 155 14.35 8.48 -15.93
CA LEU A 155 14.25 9.03 -14.57
C LEU A 155 12.79 9.22 -14.15
N GLU A 156 11.92 9.69 -15.04
CA GLU A 156 10.49 9.82 -14.78
C GLU A 156 9.88 8.46 -14.38
N TYR A 157 10.02 7.43 -15.22
CA TYR A 157 9.46 6.11 -14.93
C TYR A 157 10.10 5.46 -13.71
N LEU A 158 11.37 5.72 -13.44
CA LEU A 158 12.06 5.27 -12.24
C LEU A 158 11.49 5.91 -10.97
N ARG A 159 11.34 7.25 -10.95
CA ARG A 159 10.75 8.01 -9.84
C ARG A 159 9.32 7.59 -9.56
N LEU A 160 8.49 7.47 -10.60
CA LEU A 160 7.13 6.95 -10.49
C LEU A 160 7.10 5.52 -9.93
N SER A 161 8.03 4.68 -10.39
CA SER A 161 8.16 3.29 -9.92
C SER A 161 8.55 3.23 -8.45
N ASP A 162 9.53 4.04 -8.02
CA ASP A 162 9.98 4.09 -6.63
C ASP A 162 8.89 4.63 -5.69
N LEU A 163 8.22 5.72 -6.07
CA LEU A 163 7.05 6.24 -5.35
C LEU A 163 5.94 5.18 -5.21
N SER A 164 5.65 4.41 -6.27
CA SER A 164 4.59 3.39 -6.27
C SER A 164 4.82 2.22 -5.29
N ARG A 165 6.01 2.12 -4.69
CA ARG A 165 6.31 1.15 -3.61
C ARG A 165 5.53 1.47 -2.34
N LEU A 166 5.12 2.72 -2.14
CA LEU A 166 4.34 3.14 -0.99
C LEU A 166 2.91 2.56 -1.07
N GLY A 167 2.44 2.03 0.06
CA GLY A 167 1.08 1.52 0.19
C GLY A 167 0.04 2.57 -0.21
N GLY A 168 -0.92 2.20 -1.06
CA GLY A 168 -1.94 3.11 -1.57
C GLY A 168 -1.48 4.05 -2.70
N MET A 169 -0.19 4.10 -3.03
CA MET A 169 0.35 4.95 -4.09
C MET A 169 0.17 4.32 -5.49
N LYS A 170 -1.07 4.36 -5.99
CA LYS A 170 -1.42 3.88 -7.34
C LYS A 170 -1.07 4.90 -8.42
N GLY A 171 -1.16 4.51 -9.69
CA GLY A 171 -0.65 5.28 -10.84
C GLY A 171 -1.10 6.74 -10.94
N VAL A 172 -2.35 7.08 -10.60
CA VAL A 172 -2.81 8.48 -10.58
C VAL A 172 -2.18 9.25 -9.42
N ARG A 173 -2.08 8.64 -8.23
CA ARG A 173 -1.52 9.28 -7.03
C ARG A 173 0.00 9.45 -7.13
N ALA A 174 0.71 8.44 -7.65
CA ALA A 174 2.14 8.54 -7.93
C ALA A 174 2.45 9.68 -8.92
N ARG A 175 1.65 9.77 -10.00
CA ARG A 175 1.76 10.84 -10.99
C ARG A 175 1.52 12.23 -10.38
N LEU A 176 0.49 12.38 -9.54
CA LEU A 176 0.21 13.64 -8.85
C LEU A 176 1.43 14.13 -8.06
N TYR A 177 2.07 13.25 -7.29
CA TYR A 177 3.22 13.61 -6.46
C TYR A 177 4.43 13.97 -7.32
N TYR A 178 4.67 13.17 -8.37
CA TYR A 178 5.73 13.44 -9.34
C TYR A 178 5.56 14.81 -10.01
N ASP A 179 4.39 15.08 -10.58
CA ASP A 179 4.12 16.33 -11.31
C ASP A 179 4.12 17.56 -10.36
N ALA A 180 3.78 17.35 -9.09
CA ALA A 180 3.87 18.37 -8.04
C ALA A 180 5.31 18.58 -7.49
N GLY A 181 6.31 17.90 -8.05
CA GLY A 181 7.72 18.03 -7.66
C GLY A 181 8.15 17.24 -6.43
N VAL A 182 7.26 16.39 -5.89
CA VAL A 182 7.52 15.48 -4.76
C VAL A 182 7.81 14.08 -5.32
N ASP A 183 8.89 14.00 -6.10
CA ASP A 183 9.20 12.90 -7.01
C ASP A 183 10.19 11.85 -6.46
N THR A 184 10.65 12.01 -5.21
CA THR A 184 11.50 11.03 -4.52
C THR A 184 11.00 10.74 -3.11
N LEU A 185 11.37 9.57 -2.57
CA LEU A 185 11.05 9.20 -1.19
C LEU A 185 11.67 10.16 -0.18
N ASP A 186 12.86 10.70 -0.46
CA ASP A 186 13.52 11.68 0.41
C ASP A 186 12.76 13.00 0.47
N LYS A 187 12.42 13.57 -0.69
CA LYS A 187 11.57 14.77 -0.76
C LYS A 187 10.28 14.55 0.00
N LEU A 188 9.59 13.44 -0.27
CA LEU A 188 8.33 13.10 0.38
C LEU A 188 8.47 12.98 1.91
N SER A 189 9.53 12.33 2.40
CA SER A 189 9.73 12.08 3.83
C SER A 189 10.01 13.35 4.65
N ASN A 190 10.49 14.41 3.99
CA ASN A 190 10.86 15.69 4.61
C ASN A 190 9.70 16.69 4.71
N TRP A 191 8.54 16.39 4.12
CA TRP A 191 7.39 17.29 4.17
C TRP A 191 6.69 17.30 5.53
N ASN A 192 6.19 18.47 5.92
CA ASN A 192 5.12 18.56 6.91
C ASN A 192 3.79 18.06 6.29
N PRO A 193 3.01 17.18 6.96
CA PRO A 193 1.77 16.63 6.39
C PRO A 193 0.72 17.66 5.98
N GLU A 194 0.50 18.73 6.76
CA GLU A 194 -0.53 19.73 6.47
C GLU A 194 -0.09 20.66 5.33
N GLU A 195 1.20 21.02 5.29
CA GLU A 195 1.77 21.83 4.20
C GLU A 195 1.74 21.06 2.87
N LEU A 196 2.15 19.79 2.88
CA LEU A 196 2.10 18.94 1.69
C LEU A 196 0.68 18.78 1.17
N ARG A 197 -0.29 18.57 2.07
CA ARG A 197 -1.69 18.48 1.66
C ARG A 197 -2.15 19.77 1.01
N THR A 198 -1.88 20.90 1.63
CA THR A 198 -2.27 22.23 1.11
C THR A 198 -1.65 22.46 -0.27
N MET A 199 -0.36 22.16 -0.42
CA MET A 199 0.34 22.26 -1.69
C MET A 199 -0.30 21.37 -2.78
N LEU A 200 -0.63 20.11 -2.46
CA LEU A 200 -1.24 19.19 -3.43
C LEU A 200 -2.66 19.61 -3.84
N VAL A 201 -3.46 20.14 -2.90
CA VAL A 201 -4.78 20.71 -3.21
C VAL A 201 -4.64 21.89 -4.17
N ASP A 202 -3.72 22.79 -3.87
CA ASP A 202 -3.43 23.96 -4.70
C ASP A 202 -2.91 23.58 -6.08
N PHE A 203 -2.04 22.57 -6.17
CA PHE A 203 -1.52 22.03 -7.42
C PHE A 203 -2.65 21.49 -8.30
N VAL A 204 -3.55 20.65 -7.75
CA VAL A 204 -4.69 20.11 -8.49
C VAL A 204 -5.60 21.23 -9.00
N ARG A 205 -5.89 22.22 -8.14
CA ARG A 205 -6.73 23.39 -8.50
C ARG A 205 -6.10 24.22 -9.61
N LYS A 206 -4.81 24.51 -9.54
CA LYS A 206 -4.10 25.40 -10.49
C LYS A 206 -3.82 24.75 -11.83
N THR A 207 -3.48 23.46 -11.84
CA THR A 207 -3.06 22.75 -13.07
C THR A 207 -4.20 22.01 -13.77
N GLY A 208 -5.34 21.83 -13.09
CA GLY A 208 -6.43 21.01 -13.62
C GLY A 208 -6.08 19.53 -13.67
N PHE A 209 -5.16 19.07 -12.81
CA PHE A 209 -4.74 17.68 -12.74
C PHE A 209 -5.95 16.72 -12.66
N LYS A 210 -5.96 15.69 -13.51
CA LYS A 210 -7.06 14.70 -13.58
C LYS A 210 -6.95 13.68 -12.44
N GLY A 211 -7.21 14.12 -11.22
CA GLY A 211 -7.23 13.30 -10.01
C GLY A 211 -7.64 14.12 -8.79
N ILE A 212 -7.79 13.45 -7.64
CA ILE A 212 -8.15 14.11 -6.37
C ILE A 212 -6.95 14.20 -5.44
N PRO A 213 -6.82 15.31 -4.68
CA PRO A 213 -5.79 15.42 -3.65
C PRO A 213 -6.01 14.36 -2.56
N PRO A 214 -4.93 13.93 -1.88
CA PRO A 214 -5.01 12.99 -0.77
C PRO A 214 -5.81 13.56 0.42
N LEU A 215 -6.44 12.65 1.18
CA LEU A 215 -7.02 13.00 2.48
C LEU A 215 -5.90 13.28 3.50
N PRO A 216 -6.15 14.09 4.56
CA PRO A 216 -5.13 14.38 5.59
C PRO A 216 -4.44 13.12 6.13
N LYS A 217 -5.24 12.13 6.53
CA LYS A 217 -4.74 10.85 7.04
C LYS A 217 -3.91 10.08 6.01
N GLU A 218 -4.25 10.16 4.72
CA GLU A 218 -3.47 9.52 3.66
C GLU A 218 -2.09 10.17 3.54
N VAL A 219 -2.01 11.51 3.60
CA VAL A 219 -0.73 12.24 3.53
C VAL A 219 0.16 11.88 4.70
N SER A 220 -0.34 11.97 5.94
CA SER A 220 0.44 11.62 7.14
C SER A 220 0.94 10.17 7.07
N SER A 221 0.07 9.23 6.69
CA SER A 221 0.45 7.82 6.58
C SER A 221 1.49 7.59 5.48
N THR A 222 1.39 8.32 4.37
CA THR A 222 2.31 8.23 3.23
C THR A 222 3.71 8.75 3.59
N ILE A 223 3.80 9.88 4.29
CA ILE A 223 5.07 10.45 4.77
C ILE A 223 5.74 9.48 5.75
N GLU A 224 4.99 8.95 6.71
CA GLU A 224 5.51 7.99 7.68
C GLU A 224 5.97 6.68 7.04
N ALA A 225 5.27 6.22 5.99
CA ALA A 225 5.72 5.09 5.20
C ALA A 225 7.01 5.41 4.43
N ALA A 226 7.13 6.60 3.83
CA ALA A 226 8.33 7.04 3.11
C ALA A 226 9.56 7.12 4.01
N LYS A 227 9.42 7.56 5.27
CA LYS A 227 10.51 7.57 6.25
C LYS A 227 11.05 6.18 6.58
N LYS A 228 10.20 5.15 6.55
CA LYS A 228 10.55 3.77 6.94
C LYS A 228 10.98 2.90 5.77
N LEU A 229 10.72 3.34 4.54
CA LEU A 229 10.96 2.54 3.35
C LEU A 229 12.43 2.60 2.94
N GLU A 230 13.03 1.43 2.69
CA GLU A 230 14.42 1.32 2.20
C GLU A 230 14.63 2.10 0.90
N ARG A 231 15.79 2.76 0.78
CA ARG A 231 16.21 3.44 -0.45
C ARG A 231 16.83 2.42 -1.41
N LEU A 232 16.13 2.16 -2.51
CA LEU A 232 16.60 1.24 -3.55
C LEU A 232 17.26 1.94 -4.74
N VAL A 233 17.08 3.26 -4.85
CA VAL A 233 17.48 4.06 -5.99
C VAL A 233 18.44 5.14 -5.51
N ASP A 234 19.49 5.35 -6.29
CA ASP A 234 20.44 6.43 -6.15
C ASP A 234 20.10 7.53 -7.17
N PHE A 235 19.68 8.70 -6.69
CA PHE A 235 19.14 9.80 -7.51
C PHE A 235 20.12 10.94 -7.69
#